data_AF-A0A955RPY1-F1
#
_entry.id   AF-A0A955RPY1-F1
#
_cell.length_a   1.000
_cell.length_b   1.000
_cell.length_c   1.000
_cell.angle_alpha   90.00
_cell.angle_beta   90.00
_cell.angle_gamma   90.00
#
_symmetry.space_group_name_H-M   'P 1'
#
loop_
_entity.id
_entity.type
_entity.pdbx_description
1 polymer ?
#
loop_
_entity_poly.entity_id
_entity_poly.type
_entity_poly.pdbx_seq_one_letter_code
_entity_poly.pdbx_strand_id
1 'polypeptide(L)'
;NLEKIEDFISGWQKEGIVYGKPVGIALASNGTIYVSDDQAGAIYKFSPSTNQTLTKNCMVTGCSGQICSDQEVMTTCEYRETYGCYDQASCEYNEITDQCEWTMTPELSQCLQNTNTE
;
A
#
# COMPACT_ATOMS: atom_id res chain seq x y z
N ASN A 1 2.58 0.52 -26.60
CA ASN A 1 2.83 -0.91 -26.39
C ASN A 1 2.47 -1.20 -24.95
N LEU A 2 1.25 -1.69 -24.68
CA LEU A 2 0.82 -2.02 -23.31
C LEU A 2 1.32 -3.42 -23.00
N GLU A 3 2.27 -3.55 -22.07
CA GLU A 3 2.69 -4.86 -21.58
C GLU A 3 1.48 -5.52 -20.91
N LYS A 4 1.00 -6.60 -21.52
CA LYS A 4 -0.16 -7.35 -21.04
C LYS A 4 0.25 -8.12 -19.80
N ILE A 5 -0.33 -7.78 -18.66
CA ILE A 5 -0.22 -8.57 -17.44
C ILE A 5 -1.10 -9.81 -17.63
N GLU A 6 -0.46 -10.98 -17.75
CA GLU A 6 -1.16 -12.27 -17.80
C GLU A 6 -0.98 -13.00 -16.47
N ASP A 7 -2.09 -13.55 -15.96
CA ASP A 7 -2.05 -14.42 -14.79
C ASP A 7 -1.43 -15.76 -15.18
N PHE A 8 -0.12 -15.82 -15.02
CA PHE A 8 0.64 -17.06 -15.13
C PHE A 8 0.32 -17.95 -13.92
N ILE A 9 0.27 -17.37 -12.69
CA ILE A 9 0.18 -18.01 -11.34
C ILE A 9 -0.95 -19.06 -11.24
N SER A 10 -2.11 -18.79 -11.82
CA SER A 10 -3.25 -19.72 -11.77
C SER A 10 -3.24 -20.81 -12.86
N GLY A 11 -2.24 -20.85 -13.74
CA GLY A 11 -2.30 -21.53 -15.03
C GLY A 11 -1.50 -22.82 -15.23
N TRP A 12 -0.83 -23.39 -14.22
CA TRP A 12 0.00 -24.60 -14.40
C TRP A 12 -0.79 -25.82 -14.86
N GLN A 13 -2.11 -25.79 -14.66
CA GLN A 13 -3.03 -26.74 -15.26
C GLN A 13 -4.28 -25.99 -15.75
N LYS A 14 -4.53 -26.02 -17.06
CA LYS A 14 -5.71 -25.38 -17.66
C LYS A 14 -6.27 -26.28 -18.76
N GLU A 15 -7.60 -26.47 -18.75
CA GLU A 15 -8.31 -27.27 -19.78
C GLU A 15 -7.74 -28.70 -19.96
N GLY A 16 -7.23 -29.29 -18.87
CA GLY A 16 -6.63 -30.63 -18.88
C GLY A 16 -5.19 -30.68 -19.40
N ILE A 17 -4.63 -29.54 -19.82
CA ILE A 17 -3.23 -29.40 -20.20
C ILE A 17 -2.43 -29.01 -18.96
N VAL A 18 -1.34 -29.75 -18.69
CA VAL A 18 -0.39 -29.43 -17.61
C VAL A 18 0.80 -28.72 -18.25
N TYR A 19 1.02 -27.46 -17.87
CA TYR A 19 2.09 -26.60 -18.38
C TYR A 19 3.34 -26.62 -17.51
N GLY A 20 3.21 -27.16 -16.29
CA GLY A 20 4.33 -27.40 -15.40
C GLY A 20 3.90 -28.12 -14.13
N LYS A 21 4.88 -28.54 -13.33
CA LYS A 21 4.70 -29.17 -12.04
C LYS A 21 5.61 -28.48 -11.03
N PRO A 22 5.12 -27.40 -10.37
CA PRO A 22 5.91 -26.69 -9.38
C PRO A 22 6.09 -27.60 -8.16
N VAL A 23 7.32 -27.78 -7.71
CA VAL A 23 7.68 -28.73 -6.64
C VAL A 23 8.37 -28.08 -5.44
N GLY A 24 8.92 -26.87 -5.59
CA GLY A 24 9.62 -26.18 -4.51
C GLY A 24 9.52 -24.67 -4.63
N ILE A 25 9.57 -24.00 -3.48
CA ILE A 25 9.57 -22.55 -3.35
C ILE A 25 10.72 -22.10 -2.44
N ALA A 26 11.41 -21.02 -2.83
CA ALA A 26 12.44 -20.38 -2.03
C ALA A 26 12.28 -18.85 -2.07
N LEU A 27 12.52 -18.19 -0.93
CA LEU A 27 12.46 -16.74 -0.81
C LEU A 27 13.87 -16.19 -0.57
N ALA A 28 14.26 -15.17 -1.34
CA ALA A 28 15.48 -14.41 -1.09
C ALA A 28 15.23 -13.24 -0.14
N SER A 29 16.29 -12.75 0.52
CA SER A 29 16.23 -11.63 1.46
C SER A 29 15.72 -10.32 0.85
N ASN A 30 15.85 -10.15 -0.47
CA ASN A 30 15.31 -9.01 -1.20
C ASN A 30 13.84 -9.19 -1.65
N GLY A 31 13.14 -10.19 -1.12
CA GLY A 31 11.73 -10.48 -1.43
C GLY A 31 11.50 -11.22 -2.75
N THR A 32 12.55 -11.58 -3.50
CA THR A 32 12.39 -12.40 -4.72
C THR A 32 11.93 -13.81 -4.37
N ILE A 33 10.91 -14.31 -5.07
CA ILE A 33 10.42 -15.70 -4.96
C ILE A 33 10.99 -16.52 -6.12
N TYR A 34 11.50 -17.71 -5.81
CA TYR A 34 11.92 -18.71 -6.78
C TYR A 34 10.98 -19.92 -6.68
N VAL A 35 10.49 -20.41 -7.81
CA VAL A 35 9.69 -21.64 -7.90
C VAL A 35 10.40 -22.62 -8.82
N SER A 36 10.68 -23.83 -8.34
CA SER A 36 11.22 -24.90 -9.16
C SER A 36 10.10 -25.71 -9.80
N ASP A 37 10.24 -25.99 -11.09
CA ASP A 37 9.29 -26.78 -11.88
C ASP A 37 10.01 -27.92 -12.58
N ASP A 38 9.72 -29.15 -12.16
CA ASP A 38 10.44 -30.33 -12.66
C ASP A 38 9.88 -30.87 -13.98
N GLN A 39 8.64 -30.52 -14.34
CA GLN A 39 8.04 -30.89 -15.62
C GLN A 39 8.51 -29.93 -16.71
N ALA A 40 8.60 -28.64 -16.40
CA ALA A 40 9.14 -27.63 -17.31
C ALA A 40 10.68 -27.63 -17.34
N GLY A 41 11.34 -28.27 -16.36
CA GLY A 41 12.79 -28.24 -16.22
C GLY A 41 13.32 -26.82 -15.99
N ALA A 42 12.55 -26.00 -15.27
CA ALA A 42 12.77 -24.56 -15.17
C ALA A 42 12.73 -24.08 -13.72
N ILE A 43 13.38 -22.93 -13.47
CA ILE A 43 13.21 -22.15 -12.25
C ILE A 43 12.56 -20.82 -12.64
N TYR A 44 11.35 -20.58 -12.15
CA TYR A 44 10.69 -19.28 -12.28
C TYR A 44 11.18 -18.34 -11.19
N LYS A 45 11.49 -17.09 -11.57
CA LYS A 45 11.90 -16.02 -10.66
C LYS A 45 10.86 -14.92 -10.70
N PHE A 46 10.26 -14.62 -9.55
CA PHE A 46 9.33 -13.53 -9.36
C PHE A 46 10.01 -12.46 -8.53
N SER A 47 10.33 -11.35 -9.19
CA SER A 47 10.79 -10.15 -8.49
C SER A 47 9.54 -9.40 -8.01
N PRO A 48 9.49 -8.92 -6.75
CA PRO A 48 8.44 -7.99 -6.35
C PRO A 48 8.47 -6.80 -7.31
N SER A 49 7.38 -6.57 -8.03
CA SER A 49 7.25 -5.38 -8.85
C SER A 49 6.89 -4.22 -7.92
N THR A 50 7.75 -3.21 -7.86
CA THR A 50 7.39 -1.90 -7.28
C THR A 50 6.39 -1.14 -8.16
N ASN A 51 6.04 -1.71 -9.33
CA ASN A 51 5.11 -1.18 -10.32
C ASN A 51 3.72 -1.84 -10.29
N GLN A 52 3.39 -2.63 -9.26
CA GLN A 52 2.02 -2.47 -8.79
C GLN A 52 2.00 -1.08 -8.17
N THR A 53 1.32 -0.13 -8.81
CA THR A 53 0.69 0.94 -8.05
C THR A 53 -0.29 0.21 -7.11
N LEU A 54 0.23 -0.36 -6.02
CA LEU A 54 -0.46 -0.29 -4.75
C LEU A 54 -0.64 1.20 -4.60
N THR A 55 -1.76 1.73 -5.10
CA THR A 55 -2.23 3.03 -4.69
C THR A 55 -2.34 2.87 -3.20
N LYS A 56 -1.30 3.30 -2.48
CA LYS A 56 -1.31 3.40 -1.03
C LYS A 56 -2.39 4.43 -0.76
N ASN A 57 -3.59 3.90 -0.54
CA ASN A 57 -4.80 4.67 -0.44
C ASN A 57 -4.81 5.29 0.94
N CYS A 58 -4.15 6.43 1.07
CA CYS A 58 -4.30 7.25 2.24
C CYS A 58 -5.73 7.77 2.29
N MET A 59 -6.33 7.67 3.48
CA MET A 59 -7.68 8.12 3.73
C MET A 59 -7.75 8.90 5.03
N VAL A 60 -8.67 9.86 5.05
CA VAL A 60 -9.03 10.58 6.26
C VAL A 60 -9.95 9.70 7.09
N THR A 61 -9.57 9.46 8.35
CA THR A 61 -10.26 8.59 9.30
C THR A 61 -10.18 9.20 10.71
N GLY A 62 -10.58 8.45 11.75
CA GLY A 62 -10.85 9.00 13.08
C GLY A 62 -12.24 9.60 13.17
N CYS A 63 -12.82 9.64 14.38
CA CYS A 63 -14.20 10.08 14.56
C CYS A 63 -14.45 11.54 14.15
N SER A 64 -13.40 12.37 14.13
CA SER A 64 -13.47 13.79 13.76
C SER A 64 -12.66 14.11 12.50
N GLY A 65 -12.26 13.11 11.72
CA GLY A 65 -11.46 13.30 10.50
C GLY A 65 -10.03 13.79 10.75
N GLN A 66 -9.49 13.55 11.95
CA GLN A 66 -8.19 14.06 12.37
C GLN A 66 -7.01 13.12 12.03
N ILE A 67 -7.28 11.91 11.55
CA ILE A 67 -6.26 10.89 11.29
C ILE A 67 -6.10 10.69 9.78
N CYS A 68 -4.87 10.82 9.28
CA CYS A 68 -4.49 10.35 7.96
C CYS A 68 -3.84 8.96 8.11
N SER A 69 -4.41 7.94 7.47
CA SER A 69 -3.94 6.56 7.59
C SER A 69 -4.27 5.75 6.33
N ASP A 70 -3.63 4.61 6.16
CA ASP A 70 -3.98 3.58 5.17
C ASP A 70 -4.99 2.56 5.72
N GLN A 71 -5.40 2.69 6.99
CA GLN A 71 -6.39 1.84 7.66
C GLN A 71 -7.50 2.70 8.29
N GLU A 72 -8.66 2.09 8.54
CA GLU A 72 -9.72 2.74 9.32
C GLU A 72 -9.33 2.79 10.80
N VAL A 73 -9.19 3.99 11.34
CA VAL A 73 -8.83 4.20 12.75
C VAL A 73 -10.03 4.75 13.49
N MET A 74 -10.55 3.99 14.45
CA MET A 74 -11.57 4.47 15.37
C MET A 74 -10.92 5.17 16.57
N THR A 75 -11.16 6.46 16.70
CA THR A 75 -10.75 7.28 17.84
C THR A 75 -11.95 7.62 18.73
N THR A 76 -11.70 8.13 19.93
CA THR A 76 -12.76 8.75 20.74
C THR A 76 -13.30 9.99 20.03
N CYS A 77 -14.62 10.17 20.04
CA CYS A 77 -15.31 11.32 19.41
C CYS A 77 -15.24 12.60 20.26
N GLU A 78 -14.08 12.92 20.81
CA GLU A 78 -13.85 14.17 21.52
C GLU A 78 -13.89 15.33 20.52
N TYR A 79 -14.59 16.42 20.87
CA TYR A 79 -14.54 17.63 20.07
C TYR A 79 -13.34 18.47 20.49
N ARG A 80 -12.45 18.76 19.54
CA ARG A 80 -11.33 19.71 19.70
C ARG A 80 -11.31 20.66 18.52
N GLU A 81 -11.11 21.95 18.79
CA GLU A 81 -11.05 22.97 17.74
C GLU A 81 -9.91 22.73 16.75
N THR A 82 -8.81 22.14 17.24
CA THR A 82 -7.65 21.74 16.42
C THR A 82 -8.00 20.81 15.26
N TYR A 83 -9.07 20.00 15.37
CA TYR A 83 -9.43 19.04 14.34
C TYR A 83 -9.98 19.71 13.06
N GLY A 84 -10.62 20.88 13.19
CA GLY A 84 -11.11 21.63 12.02
C GLY A 84 -9.99 22.12 11.09
N CYS A 85 -8.74 22.15 11.57
CA CYS A 85 -7.58 22.46 10.73
C CYS A 85 -7.36 21.42 9.61
N TYR A 86 -7.84 20.19 9.79
CA TYR A 86 -7.65 19.11 8.81
C TYR A 86 -8.72 19.08 7.71
N ASP A 87 -9.79 19.86 7.81
CA ASP A 87 -10.93 19.85 6.86
C ASP A 87 -10.51 20.09 5.40
N GLN A 88 -9.43 20.85 5.19
CA GLN A 88 -8.88 21.17 3.87
C GLN A 88 -7.44 20.64 3.69
N ALA A 89 -6.94 19.85 4.64
CA ALA A 89 -5.60 19.27 4.55
C ALA A 89 -5.58 18.09 3.57
N SER A 90 -4.46 17.94 2.86
CA SER A 90 -4.23 16.76 2.01
C SER A 90 -3.68 15.60 2.85
N CYS A 91 -4.25 14.41 2.68
CA CYS A 91 -3.76 13.17 3.29
C CYS A 91 -3.05 12.36 2.20
N GLU A 92 -1.72 12.29 2.27
CA GLU A 92 -0.87 11.76 1.20
C GLU A 92 0.13 10.73 1.74
N TYR A 93 0.60 9.84 0.86
CA TYR A 93 1.61 8.86 1.23
C TYR A 93 3.00 9.48 1.22
N ASN A 94 3.74 9.32 2.31
CA ASN A 94 5.11 9.77 2.45
C ASN A 94 6.07 8.60 2.18
N GLU A 95 6.80 8.69 1.07
CA GLU A 95 7.77 7.66 0.65
C GLU A 95 9.00 7.54 1.57
N ILE A 96 9.31 8.58 2.36
CA ILE A 96 10.47 8.61 3.24
C ILE A 96 10.16 7.88 4.56
N THR A 97 8.98 8.14 5.13
CA THR A 97 8.55 7.54 6.40
C THR A 97 7.79 6.23 6.21
N ASP A 98 7.41 5.91 4.97
CA ASP A 98 6.59 4.76 4.61
C ASP A 98 5.21 4.77 5.28
N GLN A 99 4.60 5.95 5.42
CA GLN A 99 3.33 6.16 6.13
C GLN A 99 2.40 7.14 5.40
N CYS A 100 1.11 7.07 5.67
CA CYS A 100 0.16 8.12 5.29
C CYS A 100 0.24 9.27 6.29
N GLU A 101 0.48 10.47 5.79
CA GLU A 101 0.69 11.66 6.61
C GLU A 101 -0.08 12.86 6.05
N TRP A 102 -0.40 13.81 6.92
CA TRP A 102 -0.95 15.09 6.50
C TRP A 102 0.13 15.92 5.80
N THR A 103 -0.17 16.44 4.61
CA THR A 103 0.71 17.37 3.91
C THR A 103 0.76 18.70 4.67
N MET A 104 1.90 18.95 5.32
CA MET A 104 2.08 20.14 6.15
C MET A 104 2.27 21.40 5.30
N THR A 105 1.19 22.13 5.07
CA THR A 105 1.24 23.47 4.46
C THR A 105 1.44 24.56 5.53
N PRO A 106 1.86 25.78 5.15
CA PRO A 106 1.91 26.91 6.07
C PRO A 106 0.56 27.19 6.74
N GLU A 107 -0.54 27.08 6.00
CA GLU A 107 -1.91 27.32 6.49
C GLU A 107 -2.30 26.28 7.55
N LEU A 108 -2.06 25.00 7.28
CA LEU A 108 -2.31 23.92 8.24
C LEU A 108 -1.46 24.10 9.50
N SER A 109 -0.17 24.37 9.31
CA SER A 109 0.76 24.58 10.43
C SER A 109 0.33 25.74 11.33
N GLN A 110 -0.11 26.84 10.73
CA GLN A 110 -0.56 28.01 11.49
C GLN A 110 -1.89 27.76 12.19
N CYS A 111 -2.85 27.07 11.55
CA CYS A 111 -4.11 26.70 12.20
C CYS A 111 -3.87 25.83 13.44
N LEU A 112 -3.02 24.81 13.32
CA LEU A 112 -2.67 23.93 14.43
C LEU A 112 -1.95 24.69 15.55
N GLN A 113 -1.10 25.66 15.24
CA GLN A 113 -0.45 26.48 16.28
C GLN A 113 -1.43 27.35 17.04
N ASN A 114 -2.34 28.03 16.33
CA ASN A 114 -3.32 28.94 16.95
C ASN A 114 -4.30 28.23 17.89
N THR A 115 -4.69 27.00 17.54
CA THR A 115 -5.66 26.20 18.31
C THR A 115 -5.04 25.44 19.50
N ASN A 116 -3.70 25.37 19.57
CA ASN A 116 -2.97 24.77 20.69
C ASN A 116 -2.59 25.78 21.80
N THR A 117 -2.90 27.07 21.61
CA THR A 117 -2.58 28.16 22.55
C THR A 117 -3.75 28.56 23.47
N GLU A 118 -4.86 27.82 23.45
CA GLU A 118 -5.99 27.95 24.38
C GLU A 118 -6.01 26.84 25.42
#